data_AF-A0A6C0BQG2-F1
#
_entry.id   AF-A0A6C0BQG2-F1
#
_cell.length_a   1.000
_cell.length_b   1.000
_cell.length_c   1.000
_cell.angle_alpha   90.00
_cell.angle_beta   90.00
_cell.angle_gamma   90.00
#
_symmetry.space_group_name_H-M   'P 1'
#
loop_
_entity.id
_entity.type
_entity.pdbx_description
1 polymer ?
#
loop_
_entity_poly.entity_id
_entity_poly.type
_entity_poly.pdbx_seq_one_letter_code
_entity_poly.pdbx_strand_id
1 'polypeptide(L)'
;MSVQVTHDYVEALLSENPAIKNVKIRVDKKTQKASVIDIVCLVTGQESKNASRTIARLGHDMCARCEHIRINGKGHSTWVADAPTMLQIISALPGKRAAEIQARFCNERHMLKRSFLTLLSTGCAEVNMSRDNKKKLRLSLARAEVLENGEVVRAWDYLNHLNPSQEEALQIAEQVFPTDFSSSATAPEYGCVYFVRIEGTKMVKVGYTTQDIKKRISTLQVSNPGLLELDNLVRTPNYRELERSIHRALRKRHVRGEWFCLESDFDYADLIKQI
;
A
#
# COMPACT_ATOMS: atom_id res chain seq x y z
N MET A 1 -16.23 21.29 2.12
CA MET A 1 -16.09 20.68 3.46
C MET A 1 -15.05 19.56 3.53
N SER A 2 -14.64 18.91 2.43
CA SER A 2 -13.60 17.85 2.41
C SER A 2 -12.17 18.31 2.77
N VAL A 3 -11.81 19.55 2.45
CA VAL A 3 -10.49 20.14 2.78
C VAL A 3 -10.32 20.35 4.29
N GLN A 4 -11.42 20.57 5.02
CA GLN A 4 -11.38 20.80 6.47
C GLN A 4 -10.95 19.53 7.21
N VAL A 5 -11.47 18.37 6.82
CA VAL A 5 -11.16 17.08 7.48
C VAL A 5 -9.70 16.67 7.27
N THR A 6 -9.16 16.88 6.07
CA THR A 6 -7.74 16.62 5.80
C THR A 6 -6.84 17.61 6.51
N HIS A 7 -7.27 18.86 6.65
CA HIS A 7 -6.57 19.89 7.41
C HIS A 7 -6.54 19.56 8.91
N ASP A 8 -7.68 19.22 9.50
CA ASP A 8 -7.82 18.93 10.93
C ASP A 8 -7.08 17.65 11.33
N TYR A 9 -7.08 16.63 10.47
CA TYR A 9 -6.33 15.39 10.68
C TYR A 9 -4.81 15.61 10.59
N VAL A 10 -4.35 16.41 9.62
CA VAL A 10 -2.94 16.81 9.55
C VAL A 10 -2.58 17.63 10.78
N GLU A 11 -3.38 18.62 11.18
CA GLU A 11 -3.12 19.41 12.40
C GLU A 11 -3.06 18.56 13.67
N ALA A 12 -3.94 17.56 13.82
CA ALA A 12 -3.91 16.62 14.94
C ALA A 12 -2.59 15.83 14.97
N LEU A 13 -2.16 15.27 13.83
CA LEU A 13 -0.86 14.61 13.67
C LEU A 13 0.33 15.53 13.98
N LEU A 14 0.23 16.82 13.62
CA LEU A 14 1.27 17.81 13.85
C LEU A 14 1.32 18.23 15.35
N SER A 15 0.20 18.17 16.07
CA SER A 15 0.08 18.62 17.47
C SER A 15 0.70 17.67 18.50
N GLU A 16 0.75 16.36 18.21
CA GLU A 16 1.27 15.33 19.12
C GLU A 16 2.81 15.28 19.18
N ASN A 17 3.51 15.98 18.27
CA ASN A 17 4.96 15.89 18.16
C ASN A 17 5.64 17.26 18.41
N PRO A 18 6.39 17.43 19.51
CA PRO A 18 7.00 18.71 19.86
C PRO A 18 8.02 19.21 18.83
N ALA A 19 8.60 18.33 18.01
CA ALA A 19 9.49 18.73 16.91
C ALA A 19 8.74 19.28 15.68
N ILE A 20 7.43 19.07 15.62
CA ILE A 20 6.56 19.39 14.49
C ILE A 20 5.66 20.60 14.78
N LYS A 21 5.46 20.94 16.05
CA LYS A 21 4.61 22.03 16.52
C LYS A 21 4.89 23.40 15.86
N ASN A 22 6.09 23.58 15.30
CA ASN A 22 6.51 24.80 14.61
C ASN A 22 6.59 24.67 13.08
N VAL A 23 6.40 23.48 12.51
CA VAL A 23 6.51 23.24 11.07
C VAL A 23 5.16 23.46 10.41
N LYS A 24 4.91 24.70 9.99
CA LYS A 24 3.72 25.07 9.22
C LYS A 24 3.88 24.65 7.76
N ILE A 25 3.14 23.63 7.33
CA ILE A 25 3.07 23.26 5.91
C ILE A 25 2.32 24.37 5.17
N ARG A 26 2.98 24.98 4.18
CA ARG A 26 2.32 26.00 3.35
C ARG A 26 1.46 25.32 2.29
N VAL A 27 0.21 25.79 2.17
CA VAL A 27 -0.75 25.36 1.15
C VAL A 27 -1.12 26.57 0.28
N ASP A 28 -1.13 26.36 -1.02
CA ASP A 28 -1.60 27.35 -1.98
C ASP A 28 -3.13 27.36 -2.02
N LYS A 29 -3.75 28.51 -1.75
CA LYS A 29 -5.21 28.62 -1.64
C LYS A 29 -5.94 28.39 -2.96
N LYS A 30 -5.29 28.68 -4.10
CA LYS A 30 -5.93 28.56 -5.42
C LYS A 30 -5.90 27.12 -5.92
N THR A 31 -4.73 26.48 -5.84
CA THR A 31 -4.50 25.13 -6.37
C THR A 31 -4.76 24.03 -5.35
N GLN A 32 -4.86 24.38 -4.06
CA GLN A 32 -4.96 23.43 -2.94
C GLN A 32 -3.75 22.46 -2.88
N LYS A 33 -2.60 22.84 -3.45
CA LYS A 33 -1.36 22.07 -3.40
C LYS A 33 -0.50 22.52 -2.24
N ALA A 34 0.15 21.56 -1.58
CA ALA A 34 1.02 21.80 -0.43
C ALA A 34 2.48 21.95 -0.88
N SER A 35 3.32 22.59 -0.08
CA SER A 35 4.76 22.69 -0.33
C SER A 35 5.46 21.34 -0.12
N VAL A 36 6.08 20.80 -1.17
CA VAL A 36 6.91 19.59 -1.09
C VAL A 36 8.10 19.81 -0.17
N ILE A 37 8.71 21.00 -0.20
CA ILE A 37 9.85 21.34 0.66
C ILE A 37 9.47 21.23 2.13
N ASP A 38 8.32 21.78 2.53
CA ASP A 38 7.87 21.75 3.92
C ASP A 38 7.62 20.31 4.39
N ILE A 39 7.03 19.45 3.53
CA ILE A 39 6.84 18.02 3.79
C ILE A 39 8.18 17.29 3.94
N VAL A 40 9.15 17.55 3.06
CA VAL A 40 10.48 16.93 3.16
C VAL A 40 11.17 17.35 4.46
N CYS A 41 11.12 18.63 4.83
CA CYS A 41 11.69 19.12 6.08
C CYS A 41 11.01 18.47 7.29
N LEU A 42 9.68 18.38 7.26
CA LEU A 42 8.88 17.75 8.31
C LEU A 42 9.27 16.29 8.54
N VAL A 43 9.29 15.51 7.46
CA VAL A 43 9.54 14.07 7.49
C VAL A 43 11.00 13.77 7.81
N THR A 44 11.95 14.48 7.20
CA THR A 44 13.37 14.16 7.35
C THR A 44 14.07 14.91 8.49
N GLY A 45 13.45 15.96 9.05
CA GLY A 45 14.06 16.86 10.02
C GLY A 45 15.15 17.77 9.44
N GLN A 46 15.30 17.81 8.12
CA GLN A 46 16.33 18.61 7.44
C GLN A 46 15.90 20.07 7.28
N GLU A 47 16.90 20.97 7.18
CA GLU A 47 16.67 22.35 6.75
C GLU A 47 16.24 22.43 5.29
N SER A 48 15.50 23.49 4.93
CA SER A 48 14.95 23.72 3.58
C SER A 48 16.01 23.71 2.47
N LYS A 49 17.23 24.20 2.75
CA LYS A 49 18.36 24.17 1.80
C LYS A 49 18.79 22.75 1.42
N ASN A 50 18.62 21.80 2.34
CA ASN A 50 18.95 20.39 2.12
C ASN A 50 17.76 19.62 1.53
N ALA A 51 16.53 20.04 1.82
CA ALA A 51 15.32 19.43 1.28
C ALA A 51 15.31 19.40 -0.26
N SER A 52 15.79 20.45 -0.93
CA SER A 52 15.90 20.48 -2.40
C SER A 52 16.76 19.34 -2.96
N ARG A 53 17.85 18.97 -2.28
CA ARG A 53 18.69 17.84 -2.70
C ARG A 53 17.97 16.51 -2.49
N THR A 54 17.20 16.40 -1.41
CA THR A 54 16.38 15.21 -1.13
C THR A 54 15.28 15.05 -2.18
N ILE A 55 14.63 16.14 -2.61
CA ILE A 55 13.64 16.12 -3.71
C ILE A 55 14.28 15.62 -5.01
N ALA A 56 15.47 16.12 -5.36
CA ALA A 56 16.19 15.67 -6.56
C ALA A 56 16.52 14.16 -6.54
N ARG A 57 16.64 13.56 -5.35
CA ARG A 57 16.88 12.12 -5.17
C ARG A 57 15.62 11.26 -5.28
N LEU A 58 14.42 11.85 -5.27
CA LEU A 58 13.16 11.11 -5.43
C LEU A 58 12.96 10.57 -6.85
N GLY A 59 13.81 10.97 -7.80
CA GLY A 59 13.74 10.54 -9.19
C GLY A 59 12.95 11.50 -10.08
N HIS A 60 13.18 11.39 -11.39
CA HIS A 60 12.59 12.27 -12.40
C HIS A 60 11.06 12.17 -12.42
N ASP A 61 10.52 10.95 -12.30
CA ASP A 61 9.08 10.70 -12.37
C ASP A 61 8.30 11.38 -11.24
N MET A 62 8.87 11.41 -10.03
CA MET A 62 8.24 12.08 -8.89
C MET A 62 8.30 13.60 -9.05
N CYS A 63 9.43 14.13 -9.56
CA CYS A 63 9.58 15.56 -9.83
C CYS A 63 8.63 16.04 -10.94
N ALA A 64 8.39 15.23 -11.97
CA ALA A 64 7.48 15.57 -13.07
C ALA A 64 6.02 15.75 -12.64
N ARG A 65 5.64 15.16 -11.50
CA ARG A 65 4.30 15.28 -10.90
C ARG A 65 4.18 16.45 -9.93
N CYS A 66 5.29 17.10 -9.62
CA CYS A 66 5.32 18.30 -8.81
C CYS A 66 5.27 19.53 -9.72
N GLU A 67 4.55 20.57 -9.30
CA GLU A 67 4.56 21.85 -9.97
C GLU A 67 5.50 22.82 -9.26
N HIS A 68 6.09 23.74 -9.99
CA HIS A 68 6.95 24.76 -9.42
C HIS A 68 6.23 26.12 -9.45
N ILE A 69 5.63 26.51 -8.32
CA ILE A 69 4.81 27.73 -8.22
C ILE A 69 5.21 28.61 -7.04
N ARG A 70 4.79 29.87 -7.07
CA ARG A 70 4.84 30.77 -5.91
C ARG A 70 3.56 30.59 -5.09
N ILE A 71 3.67 29.98 -3.91
CA ILE A 71 2.52 29.75 -3.02
C ILE A 71 1.87 31.08 -2.65
N ASN A 72 0.57 31.21 -2.92
CA ASN A 72 -0.23 32.41 -2.70
C ASN A 72 0.37 33.69 -3.36
N GLY A 73 1.10 33.53 -4.46
CA GLY A 73 1.72 34.63 -5.21
C GLY A 73 2.88 35.34 -4.52
N LYS A 74 3.36 34.82 -3.38
CA LYS A 74 4.42 35.44 -2.57
C LYS A 74 5.69 34.57 -2.54
N GLY A 75 6.83 35.21 -2.35
CA GLY A 75 8.12 34.54 -2.14
C GLY A 75 8.71 33.87 -3.39
N HIS A 76 9.65 32.96 -3.16
CA HIS A 76 10.28 32.17 -4.22
C HIS A 76 9.36 31.06 -4.71
N SER A 77 9.57 30.67 -5.97
CA SER A 77 8.91 29.48 -6.50
C SER A 77 9.40 28.25 -5.73
N THR A 78 8.47 27.35 -5.41
CA THR A 78 8.72 26.14 -4.65
C THR A 78 7.97 24.98 -5.28
N TRP A 79 8.49 23.77 -5.08
CA TRP A 79 7.81 22.57 -5.51
C TRP A 79 6.55 22.37 -4.67
N VAL A 80 5.42 22.17 -5.34
CA VAL A 80 4.13 21.86 -4.76
C VAL A 80 3.55 20.59 -5.37
N ALA A 81 2.74 19.88 -4.61
CA ALA A 81 2.07 18.69 -5.09
C ALA A 81 0.68 18.56 -4.47
N ASP A 82 -0.19 17.80 -5.15
CA ASP A 82 -1.48 17.40 -4.60
C ASP A 82 -1.31 16.35 -3.48
N ALA A 83 -2.37 16.13 -2.70
CA ALA A 83 -2.31 15.20 -1.57
C ALA A 83 -1.88 13.76 -1.95
N PRO A 84 -2.38 13.16 -3.05
CA PRO A 84 -1.94 11.82 -3.47
C PRO A 84 -0.44 11.75 -3.78
N THR A 85 0.07 12.76 -4.49
CA THR A 85 1.50 12.83 -4.81
C THR A 85 2.32 13.08 -3.55
N MET A 86 1.82 13.86 -2.58
CA MET A 86 2.47 14.02 -1.27
C MET A 86 2.62 12.71 -0.50
N LEU A 87 1.60 11.85 -0.49
CA LEU A 87 1.69 10.55 0.17
C LEU A 87 2.77 9.67 -0.47
N GLN A 88 2.89 9.71 -1.80
CA GLN A 88 3.94 8.98 -2.51
C GLN A 88 5.33 9.54 -2.23
N ILE A 89 5.46 10.87 -2.14
CA ILE A 89 6.70 11.53 -1.71
C ILE A 89 7.08 11.06 -0.30
N ILE A 90 6.14 11.11 0.66
CA ILE A 90 6.38 10.63 2.04
C ILE A 90 6.79 9.15 2.03
N SER A 91 6.18 8.34 1.17
CA SER A 91 6.53 6.92 1.01
C SER A 91 7.98 6.70 0.57
N ALA A 92 8.45 7.56 -0.35
CA ALA A 92 9.79 7.50 -0.93
C ALA A 92 10.88 8.16 -0.07
N LEU A 93 10.51 8.94 0.96
CA LEU A 93 11.47 9.63 1.81
C LEU A 93 12.16 8.65 2.79
N PRO A 94 13.47 8.81 3.02
CA PRO A 94 14.19 7.98 3.98
C PRO A 94 13.92 8.40 5.43
N GLY A 95 14.13 7.47 6.35
CA GLY A 95 14.21 7.74 7.78
C GLY A 95 13.04 7.21 8.60
N LYS A 96 13.24 7.16 9.92
CA LYS A 96 12.30 6.56 10.87
C LYS A 96 10.91 7.22 10.82
N ARG A 97 10.86 8.55 10.66
CA ARG A 97 9.61 9.31 10.61
C ARG A 97 8.78 9.01 9.37
N ALA A 98 9.40 8.85 8.20
CA ALA A 98 8.69 8.44 6.99
C ALA A 98 8.01 7.08 7.23
N ALA A 99 8.76 6.12 7.80
CA ALA A 99 8.22 4.82 8.17
C ALA A 99 7.12 4.89 9.23
N GLU A 100 7.25 5.75 10.25
CA GLU A 100 6.22 5.96 11.28
C GLU A 100 4.93 6.55 10.69
N ILE A 101 5.04 7.54 9.79
CA ILE A 101 3.89 8.13 9.09
C ILE A 101 3.22 7.10 8.21
N GLN A 102 3.99 6.32 7.44
CA GLN A 102 3.47 5.22 6.61
C GLN A 102 2.76 4.16 7.47
N ALA A 103 3.35 3.77 8.61
CA ALA A 103 2.76 2.80 9.52
C ALA A 103 1.42 3.30 10.11
N ARG A 104 1.33 4.60 10.46
CA ARG A 104 0.07 5.21 10.89
C ARG A 104 -0.99 5.19 9.80
N PHE A 105 -0.64 5.56 8.57
CA PHE A 105 -1.56 5.48 7.44
C PHE A 105 -2.04 4.04 7.17
N CYS A 106 -1.14 3.05 7.25
CA CYS A 106 -1.54 1.64 7.12
C CYS A 106 -2.49 1.21 8.25
N ASN A 107 -2.19 1.58 9.49
CA ASN A 107 -3.01 1.23 10.65
C ASN A 107 -4.40 1.87 10.60
N GLU A 108 -4.48 3.14 10.19
CA GLU A 108 -5.77 3.82 10.03
C GLU A 108 -6.56 3.30 8.85
N ARG A 109 -5.89 2.95 7.73
CA ARG A 109 -6.54 2.28 6.61
C ARG A 109 -7.11 0.92 7.03
N HIS A 110 -6.41 0.20 7.91
CA HIS A 110 -6.91 -1.02 8.54
C HIS A 110 -8.04 -0.77 9.54
N MET A 111 -8.00 0.32 10.31
CA MET A 111 -9.08 0.73 11.22
C MET A 111 -10.34 1.08 10.43
N LEU A 112 -10.24 1.90 9.39
CA LEU A 112 -11.37 2.26 8.53
C LEU A 112 -11.92 1.01 7.80
N LYS A 113 -11.04 0.12 7.32
CA LYS A 113 -11.43 -1.18 6.75
C LYS A 113 -12.14 -2.06 7.77
N ARG A 114 -11.66 -2.15 9.02
CA ARG A 114 -12.30 -2.92 10.09
C ARG A 114 -13.63 -2.33 10.49
N SER A 115 -13.70 -1.03 10.75
CA SER A 115 -14.95 -0.33 11.07
C SER A 115 -15.98 -0.49 9.96
N PHE A 116 -15.57 -0.46 8.70
CA PHE A 116 -16.44 -0.71 7.54
C PHE A 116 -16.92 -2.16 7.48
N LEU A 117 -16.03 -3.14 7.63
CA LEU A 117 -16.40 -4.56 7.66
C LEU A 117 -17.32 -4.88 8.86
N THR A 118 -17.08 -4.24 10.01
CA THR A 118 -17.94 -4.34 11.18
C THR A 118 -19.31 -3.72 10.90
N LEU A 119 -19.39 -2.49 10.39
CA LEU A 119 -20.65 -1.83 9.99
C LEU A 119 -21.42 -2.61 8.93
N LEU A 120 -20.74 -3.23 7.98
CA LEU A 120 -21.37 -4.09 6.99
C LEU A 120 -21.86 -5.40 7.60
N SER A 121 -21.12 -5.99 8.54
CA SER A 121 -21.52 -7.22 9.23
C SER A 121 -22.71 -7.00 10.17
N THR A 122 -22.76 -5.87 10.86
CA THR A 122 -23.84 -5.50 11.78
C THR A 122 -25.03 -4.91 11.03
N GLY A 123 -24.79 -4.08 10.00
CA GLY A 123 -25.83 -3.49 9.17
C GLY A 123 -26.49 -4.48 8.20
N CYS A 124 -25.75 -5.44 7.62
CA CYS A 124 -26.39 -6.47 6.77
C CYS A 124 -27.27 -7.46 7.55
N ALA A 125 -27.12 -7.52 8.87
CA ALA A 125 -27.98 -8.34 9.73
C ALA A 125 -29.36 -7.69 9.96
N GLU A 126 -29.46 -6.36 9.87
CA GLU A 126 -30.71 -5.63 10.15
C GLU A 126 -31.41 -5.10 8.88
N VAL A 127 -30.71 -4.97 7.75
CA VAL A 127 -31.33 -4.47 6.51
C VAL A 127 -31.91 -5.63 5.67
N ASN A 128 -33.22 -5.55 5.45
CA ASN A 128 -34.03 -6.46 4.64
C ASN A 128 -33.74 -6.30 3.13
N MET A 129 -32.47 -6.48 2.72
CA MET A 129 -32.06 -6.38 1.31
C MET A 129 -32.41 -7.63 0.52
N SER A 130 -32.91 -7.44 -0.71
CA SER A 130 -33.08 -8.52 -1.68
C SER A 130 -31.77 -9.26 -1.95
N ARG A 131 -31.88 -10.54 -2.31
CA ARG A 131 -30.73 -11.43 -2.55
C ARG A 131 -29.79 -10.89 -3.64
N ASP A 132 -30.35 -10.21 -4.64
CA ASP A 132 -29.59 -9.61 -5.75
C ASP A 132 -28.85 -8.34 -5.33
N ASN A 133 -29.42 -7.50 -4.47
CA ASN A 133 -28.74 -6.31 -3.97
C ASN A 133 -27.59 -6.68 -3.03
N LYS A 134 -27.72 -7.75 -2.23
CA LYS A 134 -26.61 -8.31 -1.44
C LYS A 134 -25.48 -8.82 -2.35
N LYS A 135 -25.82 -9.44 -3.49
CA LYS A 135 -24.84 -9.93 -4.47
C LYS A 135 -24.12 -8.79 -5.18
N LYS A 136 -24.84 -7.75 -5.62
CA LYS A 136 -24.26 -6.55 -6.23
C LYS A 136 -23.32 -5.82 -5.25
N LEU A 137 -23.74 -5.61 -4.01
CA LEU A 137 -22.91 -4.98 -2.98
C LEU A 137 -21.63 -5.79 -2.72
N ARG A 138 -21.73 -7.11 -2.59
CA ARG A 138 -20.56 -8.00 -2.46
C ARG A 138 -19.63 -7.93 -3.67
N LEU A 139 -20.16 -7.82 -4.88
CA LEU A 139 -19.37 -7.71 -6.10
C LEU A 139 -18.63 -6.36 -6.18
N SER A 140 -19.30 -5.26 -5.82
CA SER A 140 -18.70 -3.93 -5.76
C SER A 140 -17.65 -3.83 -4.65
N LEU A 141 -17.87 -4.49 -3.51
CA LEU A 141 -16.90 -4.62 -2.42
C LEU A 141 -15.66 -5.43 -2.82
N ALA A 142 -15.86 -6.59 -3.47
CA ALA A 142 -14.76 -7.41 -3.97
C ALA A 142 -13.93 -6.65 -5.04
N ARG A 143 -14.56 -5.76 -5.81
CA ARG A 143 -13.85 -4.87 -6.75
C ARG A 143 -13.13 -3.73 -6.05
N ALA A 144 -13.68 -3.17 -5.00
CA ALA A 144 -13.00 -2.16 -4.17
C ALA A 144 -11.79 -2.74 -3.42
N GLU A 145 -11.82 -4.02 -3.03
CA GLU A 145 -10.63 -4.71 -2.48
C GLU A 145 -9.50 -4.88 -3.51
N VAL A 146 -9.80 -4.90 -4.81
CA VAL A 146 -8.80 -5.04 -5.89
C VAL A 146 -8.11 -3.70 -6.22
N LEU A 147 -8.70 -2.55 -5.87
CA LEU A 147 -8.17 -1.21 -6.16
C LEU A 147 -7.33 -0.69 -4.98
N GLU A 148 -6.14 -1.26 -4.77
CA GLU A 148 -5.28 -0.95 -3.61
C GLU A 148 -4.59 0.43 -3.62
N ASN A 149 -4.78 1.29 -4.62
CA ASN A 149 -4.06 2.56 -4.75
C ASN A 149 -4.94 3.80 -4.56
N GLY A 150 -5.29 4.15 -3.32
CA GLY A 150 -5.72 5.51 -2.92
C GLY A 150 -7.09 6.02 -3.38
N GLU A 151 -7.73 5.38 -4.36
CA GLU A 151 -9.05 5.81 -4.89
C GLU A 151 -10.23 5.40 -3.99
N VAL A 152 -10.12 4.24 -3.32
CA VAL A 152 -11.16 3.68 -2.44
C VAL A 152 -11.48 4.59 -1.24
N VAL A 153 -10.48 5.33 -0.73
CA VAL A 153 -10.67 6.26 0.40
C VAL A 153 -11.56 7.44 0.01
N ARG A 154 -11.46 7.94 -1.23
CA ARG A 154 -12.24 9.10 -1.70
C ARG A 154 -13.73 8.81 -1.84
N ALA A 155 -14.08 7.59 -2.25
CA ALA A 155 -15.48 7.20 -2.41
C ALA A 155 -16.18 6.99 -1.06
N TRP A 156 -15.43 6.57 -0.04
CA TRP A 156 -15.98 6.30 1.30
C TRP A 156 -16.29 7.60 2.08
N ASP A 157 -15.40 8.58 2.00
CA ASP A 157 -15.62 9.92 2.58
C ASP A 157 -16.84 10.62 1.96
N TYR A 158 -17.11 10.37 0.67
CA TYR A 158 -18.29 10.89 -0.02
C TYR A 158 -19.60 10.23 0.42
N LEU A 159 -19.60 8.89 0.58
CA LEU A 159 -20.81 8.13 0.92
C LEU A 159 -21.28 8.32 2.37
N ASN A 160 -20.36 8.49 3.33
CA ASN A 160 -20.73 8.66 4.75
C ASN A 160 -21.45 9.97 5.07
N HIS A 161 -21.22 11.02 4.29
CA HIS A 161 -21.79 12.34 4.57
C HIS A 161 -23.19 12.52 3.97
N LEU A 162 -23.58 11.65 3.04
CA LEU A 162 -24.81 11.81 2.26
C LEU A 162 -26.01 11.06 2.85
N ASN A 163 -25.77 10.13 3.79
CA ASN A 163 -26.79 9.21 4.33
C ASN A 163 -27.80 8.73 3.25
N PRO A 164 -27.32 8.28 2.07
CA PRO A 164 -28.16 8.13 0.90
C PRO A 164 -29.12 6.95 1.06
N SER A 165 -30.29 7.06 0.44
CA SER A 165 -31.18 5.90 0.29
C SER A 165 -30.47 4.79 -0.51
N GLN A 166 -30.98 3.55 -0.42
CA GLN A 166 -30.36 2.38 -1.04
C GLN A 166 -30.16 2.54 -2.57
N GLU A 167 -31.08 3.22 -3.25
CA GLU A 167 -31.02 3.46 -4.70
C GLU A 167 -30.05 4.60 -5.06
N GLU A 168 -29.96 5.64 -4.24
CA GLU A 168 -28.98 6.73 -4.41
C GLU A 168 -27.55 6.24 -4.20
N ALA A 169 -27.31 5.37 -3.21
CA ALA A 169 -25.99 4.78 -2.98
C ALA A 169 -25.52 3.95 -4.19
N LEU A 170 -26.44 3.22 -4.83
CA LEU A 170 -26.16 2.43 -6.03
C LEU A 170 -25.90 3.31 -7.25
N GLN A 171 -26.69 4.36 -7.45
CA GLN A 171 -26.48 5.32 -8.56
C GLN A 171 -25.18 6.12 -8.40
N ILE A 172 -24.87 6.57 -7.17
CA ILE A 172 -23.60 7.23 -6.86
C ILE A 172 -22.44 6.25 -7.10
N ALA A 173 -22.56 5.00 -6.67
CA ALA A 173 -21.53 4.00 -6.95
C ALA A 173 -21.35 3.76 -8.45
N GLU A 174 -22.42 3.66 -9.24
CA GLU A 174 -22.31 3.51 -10.71
C GLU A 174 -21.75 4.76 -11.40
N GLN A 175 -22.03 5.97 -10.90
CA GLN A 175 -21.49 7.22 -11.45
C GLN A 175 -20.04 7.50 -11.04
N VAL A 176 -19.66 7.15 -9.81
CA VAL A 176 -18.30 7.31 -9.27
C VAL A 176 -17.39 6.18 -9.77
N PHE A 177 -17.95 5.01 -10.03
CA PHE A 177 -17.27 3.84 -10.58
C PHE A 177 -17.94 3.41 -11.91
N PRO A 178 -17.87 4.23 -12.97
CA PRO A 178 -18.46 3.87 -14.25
C PRO A 178 -17.87 2.54 -14.74
N THR A 179 -18.75 1.64 -15.19
CA THR A 179 -18.40 0.31 -15.72
C THR A 179 -17.44 0.35 -16.90
N ASP A 180 -17.24 1.53 -17.48
CA ASP A 180 -16.57 1.76 -18.75
C ASP A 180 -15.18 2.41 -18.55
N PHE A 181 -14.59 2.31 -17.35
CA PHE A 181 -13.22 2.75 -17.15
C PHE A 181 -12.26 1.79 -17.86
N SER A 182 -11.84 2.20 -19.06
CA SER A 182 -10.80 1.56 -19.85
C SER A 182 -9.58 1.23 -18.98
N SER A 183 -9.23 -0.05 -19.01
CA SER A 183 -8.30 -0.76 -18.14
C SER A 183 -6.86 -0.23 -18.19
N SER A 184 -6.50 0.73 -17.33
CA SER A 184 -5.08 1.04 -17.07
C SER A 184 -4.64 0.80 -15.62
N ALA A 185 -5.56 0.48 -14.71
CA ALA A 185 -5.21 -0.24 -13.49
C ALA A 185 -4.96 -1.71 -13.90
N THR A 186 -3.73 -2.03 -14.31
CA THR A 186 -3.36 -3.43 -14.57
C THR A 186 -3.64 -4.22 -13.30
N ALA A 187 -4.39 -5.32 -13.44
CA ALA A 187 -4.61 -6.25 -12.32
C ALA A 187 -3.27 -6.52 -11.62
N PRO A 188 -3.24 -6.61 -10.27
CA PRO A 188 -1.98 -6.76 -9.57
C PRO A 188 -1.23 -7.96 -10.14
N GLU A 189 0.05 -7.77 -10.47
CA GLU A 189 0.87 -8.83 -11.04
C GLU A 189 1.02 -9.93 -9.98
N TYR A 190 0.29 -11.03 -10.15
CA TYR A 190 0.39 -12.16 -9.25
C TYR A 190 1.69 -12.93 -9.50
N GLY A 191 2.40 -13.23 -8.42
CA GLY A 191 3.50 -14.19 -8.43
C GLY A 191 3.26 -15.31 -7.44
N CYS A 192 4.19 -16.25 -7.42
CA CYS A 192 4.22 -17.34 -6.45
C CYS A 192 5.55 -17.35 -5.71
N VAL A 193 5.51 -17.48 -4.39
CA VAL A 193 6.66 -17.84 -3.56
C VAL A 193 6.67 -19.35 -3.38
N TYR A 194 7.79 -20.00 -3.66
CA TYR A 194 7.94 -21.45 -3.59
C TYR A 194 9.02 -21.87 -2.60
N PHE A 195 8.86 -23.07 -2.06
CA PHE A 195 9.80 -23.80 -1.23
C PHE A 195 10.18 -25.07 -1.96
N VAL A 196 11.45 -25.20 -2.34
CA VAL A 196 11.94 -26.36 -3.10
C VAL A 196 13.03 -27.06 -2.30
N ARG A 197 12.84 -28.35 -2.04
CA ARG A 197 13.74 -29.18 -1.25
C ARG A 197 14.60 -30.05 -2.15
N ILE A 198 15.84 -30.29 -1.74
CA ILE A 198 16.63 -31.37 -2.35
C ILE A 198 16.19 -32.68 -1.67
N GLU A 199 15.65 -33.61 -2.47
CA GLU A 199 15.17 -34.91 -2.03
C GLU A 199 16.17 -35.60 -1.08
N GLY A 200 15.67 -36.16 0.01
CA GLY A 200 16.49 -36.84 1.02
C GLY A 200 17.32 -35.91 1.91
N THR A 201 17.16 -34.58 1.82
CA THR A 201 17.91 -33.61 2.64
C THR A 201 17.01 -32.61 3.36
N LYS A 202 17.62 -31.88 4.30
CA LYS A 202 17.00 -30.73 4.99
C LYS A 202 17.17 -29.41 4.23
N MET A 203 17.73 -29.44 3.02
CA MET A 203 18.08 -28.24 2.27
C MET A 203 16.89 -27.74 1.46
N VAL A 204 16.35 -26.60 1.85
CA VAL A 204 15.21 -25.95 1.19
C VAL A 204 15.62 -24.61 0.63
N LYS A 205 15.33 -24.39 -0.65
CA LYS A 205 15.45 -23.10 -1.34
C LYS A 205 14.12 -22.37 -1.27
N VAL A 206 14.15 -21.09 -0.91
CA VAL A 206 12.99 -20.20 -0.97
C VAL A 206 13.20 -19.18 -2.07
N GLY A 207 12.27 -19.08 -3.01
CA GLY A 207 12.32 -18.08 -4.08
C GLY A 207 10.93 -17.74 -4.60
N TYR A 208 10.87 -16.89 -5.62
CA TYR A 208 9.61 -16.54 -6.27
C TYR A 208 9.68 -16.66 -7.80
N THR A 209 8.51 -16.68 -8.43
CA THR A 209 8.35 -16.61 -9.89
C THR A 209 7.03 -15.92 -10.25
N THR A 210 7.01 -15.13 -11.33
CA THR A 210 5.78 -14.62 -11.96
C THR A 210 5.33 -15.52 -13.13
N GLN A 211 6.14 -16.51 -13.47
CA GLN A 211 5.89 -17.47 -14.54
C GLN A 211 5.49 -18.85 -13.97
N ASP A 212 5.26 -19.81 -14.87
CA ASP A 212 4.95 -21.19 -14.54
C ASP A 212 5.99 -21.82 -13.58
N ILE A 213 5.50 -22.33 -12.45
CA ILE A 213 6.34 -22.93 -11.41
C ILE A 213 7.09 -24.18 -11.88
N LYS A 214 6.49 -25.02 -12.73
CA LYS A 214 7.11 -26.25 -13.24
C LYS A 214 8.30 -25.90 -14.12
N LYS A 215 8.17 -24.89 -14.99
CA LYS A 215 9.27 -24.38 -15.81
C LYS A 215 10.39 -23.78 -14.96
N ARG A 216 10.04 -23.09 -13.87
CA ARG A 216 11.04 -22.55 -12.94
C ARG A 216 11.82 -23.66 -12.23
N ILE A 217 11.14 -24.69 -11.71
CA ILE A 217 11.78 -25.83 -11.05
C ILE A 217 12.68 -26.59 -12.03
N SER A 218 12.21 -26.86 -13.26
CA SER A 218 13.05 -27.53 -14.27
C SER A 218 14.31 -26.73 -14.60
N THR A 219 14.21 -25.40 -14.68
CA THR A 219 15.38 -24.53 -14.86
C THR A 219 16.35 -24.61 -13.68
N LEU A 220 15.84 -24.63 -12.44
CA LEU A 220 16.66 -24.78 -11.25
C LEU A 220 17.39 -26.13 -11.20
N GLN A 221 16.69 -27.20 -11.59
CA GLN A 221 17.21 -28.57 -11.63
C GLN A 221 18.47 -28.70 -12.51
N VAL A 222 18.58 -27.96 -13.61
CA VAL A 222 19.76 -28.00 -14.51
C VAL A 222 21.07 -27.72 -13.76
N SER A 223 21.01 -26.90 -12.72
CA SER A 223 22.18 -26.49 -11.91
C SER A 223 22.28 -27.20 -10.56
N ASN A 224 21.42 -28.19 -10.29
CA ASN A 224 21.42 -28.93 -9.05
C ASN A 224 21.50 -30.44 -9.33
N PRO A 225 22.55 -31.14 -8.87
CA PRO A 225 22.67 -32.57 -9.07
C PRO A 225 21.65 -33.40 -8.25
N GLY A 226 21.09 -32.84 -7.17
CA GLY A 226 20.04 -33.50 -6.39
C GLY A 226 18.65 -33.21 -6.94
N LEU A 227 17.73 -34.17 -6.83
CA LEU A 227 16.35 -34.01 -7.28
C LEU A 227 15.65 -32.92 -6.46
N LEU A 228 14.98 -32.01 -7.14
CA LEU A 228 14.26 -30.90 -6.53
C LEU A 228 12.77 -31.22 -6.41
N GLU A 229 12.26 -31.23 -5.19
CA GLU A 229 10.85 -31.43 -4.85
C GLU A 229 10.20 -30.12 -4.42
N LEU A 230 8.96 -29.88 -4.84
CA LEU A 230 8.19 -28.72 -4.41
C LEU A 230 7.51 -29.01 -3.08
N ASP A 231 8.03 -28.45 -1.99
CA ASP A 231 7.46 -28.59 -0.64
C ASP A 231 6.20 -27.74 -0.46
N ASN A 232 6.24 -26.47 -0.91
CA ASN A 232 5.11 -25.55 -0.75
C ASN A 232 5.12 -24.42 -1.79
N LEU A 233 3.95 -23.83 -2.04
CA LEU A 233 3.71 -22.78 -3.01
C LEU A 233 2.63 -21.81 -2.51
N VAL A 234 2.95 -20.51 -2.48
CA VAL A 234 2.03 -19.44 -2.06
C VAL A 234 1.85 -18.45 -3.20
N ARG A 235 0.63 -18.31 -3.71
CA ARG A 235 0.30 -17.31 -4.74
C ARG A 235 -0.12 -16.00 -4.07
N THR A 236 0.50 -14.89 -4.46
CA THR A 236 0.27 -13.57 -3.85
C THR A 236 0.65 -12.43 -4.80
N PRO A 237 -0.03 -11.27 -4.76
CA PRO A 237 0.42 -10.08 -5.47
C PRO A 237 1.70 -9.48 -4.86
N ASN A 238 1.99 -9.77 -3.58
CA ASN A 238 3.13 -9.22 -2.84
C ASN A 238 4.30 -10.21 -2.73
N TYR A 239 4.51 -11.01 -3.78
CA TYR A 239 5.46 -12.14 -3.77
C TYR A 239 6.90 -11.75 -3.40
N ARG A 240 7.36 -10.55 -3.78
CA ARG A 240 8.71 -10.05 -3.44
C ARG A 240 8.86 -9.69 -1.97
N GLU A 241 7.79 -9.17 -1.36
CA GLU A 241 7.80 -8.79 0.05
C GLU A 241 7.63 -10.00 0.95
N LEU A 242 6.77 -10.94 0.54
CA LEU A 242 6.58 -12.20 1.22
C LEU A 242 7.89 -13.01 1.23
N GLU A 243 8.57 -13.14 0.10
CA GLU A 243 9.87 -13.84 0.02
C GLU A 243 10.92 -13.22 0.95
N ARG A 244 11.07 -11.89 0.91
CA ARG A 244 11.99 -11.16 1.81
C ARG A 244 11.66 -11.39 3.29
N SER A 245 10.39 -11.45 3.62
CA SER A 245 9.93 -11.65 5.00
C SER A 245 10.16 -13.09 5.47
N ILE A 246 9.94 -14.07 4.58
CA ILE A 246 10.28 -15.48 4.84
C ILE A 246 11.79 -15.65 5.05
N HIS A 247 12.62 -15.05 4.18
CA HIS A 247 14.08 -15.09 4.34
C HIS A 247 14.53 -14.49 5.68
N ARG A 248 13.90 -13.39 6.10
CA ARG A 248 14.17 -12.77 7.40
C ARG A 248 13.77 -13.67 8.56
N ALA A 249 12.60 -14.28 8.50
CA ALA A 249 12.11 -15.22 9.52
C ALA A 249 12.99 -16.48 9.61
N LEU A 250 13.50 -16.96 8.47
CA LEU A 250 14.38 -18.13 8.38
C LEU A 250 15.87 -17.81 8.55
N ARG A 251 16.26 -16.57 8.88
CA ARG A 251 17.66 -16.15 8.97
C ARG A 251 18.52 -17.02 9.89
N LYS A 252 17.95 -17.54 10.99
CA LYS A 252 18.66 -18.44 11.91
C LYS A 252 18.98 -19.82 11.31
N ARG A 253 18.28 -20.19 10.24
CA ARG A 253 18.40 -21.47 9.54
C ARG A 253 19.07 -21.31 8.17
N HIS A 254 19.57 -20.12 7.88
CA HIS A 254 20.24 -19.80 6.62
C HIS A 254 21.53 -20.60 6.47
N VAL A 255 21.74 -21.18 5.29
CA VAL A 255 22.96 -21.94 4.98
C VAL A 255 23.83 -21.14 4.01
N ARG A 256 23.31 -20.85 2.81
CA ARG A 256 24.03 -20.08 1.78
C ARG A 256 23.07 -19.60 0.70
N GLY A 257 23.20 -18.32 0.31
CA GLY A 257 22.36 -17.74 -0.74
C GLY A 257 20.88 -17.78 -0.35
N GLU A 258 20.06 -18.49 -1.11
CA GLU A 258 18.62 -18.65 -0.86
C GLU A 258 18.28 -20.02 -0.22
N TRP A 259 19.28 -20.73 0.32
CA TRP A 259 19.12 -22.06 0.91
C TRP A 259 19.09 -22.02 2.44
N PHE A 260 18.19 -22.82 3.02
CA PHE A 260 17.91 -22.93 4.44
C PHE A 260 17.87 -24.40 4.88
N CYS A 261 18.20 -24.66 6.14
CA CYS A 261 18.11 -25.99 6.75
C CYS A 261 16.76 -26.13 7.50
N LEU A 262 15.81 -26.85 6.91
CA LEU A 262 14.46 -27.08 7.45
C LEU A 262 14.20 -28.58 7.59
N GLU A 263 13.59 -28.98 8.71
CA GLU A 263 13.14 -30.35 8.93
C GLU A 263 12.12 -30.77 7.85
N SER A 264 11.95 -32.08 7.66
CA SER A 264 11.04 -32.63 6.66
C SER A 264 9.56 -32.38 6.98
N ASP A 265 9.22 -32.25 8.26
CA ASP A 265 7.88 -31.98 8.79
C ASP A 265 7.65 -30.48 9.08
N PHE A 266 8.48 -29.60 8.52
CA PHE A 266 8.41 -28.17 8.80
C PHE A 266 7.05 -27.57 8.42
N ASP A 267 6.38 -26.94 9.38
CA ASP A 267 5.08 -26.29 9.16
C ASP A 267 5.25 -24.92 8.49
N TYR A 268 5.18 -24.93 7.17
CA TYR A 268 5.18 -23.71 6.36
C TYR A 268 3.95 -22.82 6.60
N ALA A 269 2.80 -23.38 6.96
CA ALA A 269 1.58 -22.61 7.16
C ALA A 269 1.67 -21.78 8.45
N ASP A 270 2.27 -22.33 9.51
CA ASP A 270 2.58 -21.59 10.73
C ASP A 270 3.57 -20.45 10.45
N LEU A 271 4.65 -20.71 9.70
CA LEU A 271 5.60 -19.67 9.29
C LEU A 271 4.91 -18.52 8.55
N ILE A 272 4.06 -18.82 7.59
CA ILE A 272 3.38 -17.80 6.77
C ILE A 272 2.40 -16.97 7.61
N LYS A 273 1.76 -17.56 8.64
CA LYS A 273 0.85 -16.84 9.55
C LYS A 273 1.54 -15.85 10.47
N GLN A 274 2.84 -16.05 10.75
CA GLN A 274 3.63 -15.20 11.64
C GLN A 274 4.22 -13.96 10.93
N ILE A 275 4.08 -13.89 9.60
CA ILE A 275 4.60 -12.82 8.73
C ILE A 275 3.45 -11.88 8.35
#